data_AF-A0A937NIK4-F1
#
_entry.id   AF-A0A937NIK4-F1
#
_cell.length_a   1.000
_cell.length_b   1.000
_cell.length_c   1.000
_cell.angle_alpha   90.00
_cell.angle_beta   90.00
_cell.angle_gamma   90.00
#
_symmetry.space_group_name_H-M   'P 1'
#
loop_
_entity.id
_entity.type
_entity.pdbx_description
1 polymer ?
#
loop_
_entity_poly.entity_id
_entity_poly.type
_entity_poly.pdbx_seq_one_letter_code
_entity_poly.pdbx_strand_id
1 'polypeptide(L)' 'NLAGIEPDKATMEIMGKRVKMGHAVFAGDKYSGGDGARPLFSFGA' A
#
# COMPACT_ATOMS: atom_id res chain seq x y z
N ASN A 1 2.62 2.97 3.28
CA ASN A 1 1.92 1.91 2.52
C ASN A 1 1.79 2.33 1.06
N LEU A 2 2.93 2.51 0.39
CA LEU A 2 3.00 2.85 -1.04
C LEU A 2 3.48 1.59 -1.76
N ALA A 3 2.67 1.07 -2.67
CA ALA A 3 2.92 -0.21 -3.34
C ALA A 3 4.19 -0.15 -4.20
N GLY A 4 5.00 -1.23 -4.15
CA GLY A 4 6.18 -1.38 -4.98
C GLY A 4 7.38 -0.51 -4.59
N ILE A 5 7.30 0.23 -3.48
CA ILE A 5 8.41 1.03 -2.95
C ILE A 5 8.97 0.37 -1.70
N GLU A 6 10.28 0.15 -1.69
CA GLU A 6 11.02 -0.23 -0.49
C GLU A 6 11.15 0.99 0.44
N PRO A 7 10.60 0.96 1.66
CA PRO A 7 10.60 2.12 2.56
C PRO A 7 12.01 2.65 2.87
N ASP A 8 12.97 1.73 3.04
CA ASP A 8 14.35 2.08 3.42
C ASP A 8 15.18 2.63 2.25
N LYS A 9 14.69 2.49 1.02
CA LYS A 9 15.31 3.07 -0.19
C LYS A 9 14.57 4.31 -0.72
N ALA A 10 13.44 4.65 -0.11
CA ALA A 10 12.66 5.81 -0.50
C ALA A 10 13.41 7.11 -0.15
N THR A 11 13.49 8.04 -1.11
CA THR A 11 14.11 9.36 -0.92
C THR A 11 13.05 10.45 -0.92
N MET A 12 13.46 11.70 -0.61
CA MET A 12 12.56 12.86 -0.64
C MET A 12 11.93 13.14 -2.02
N GLU A 13 12.41 12.50 -3.09
CA GLU A 13 11.85 12.64 -4.45
C GLU A 13 10.39 12.21 -4.54
N ILE A 14 9.90 11.35 -3.64
CA ILE A 14 8.50 10.90 -3.66
C ILE A 14 7.52 11.92 -3.07
N MET A 15 8.02 12.93 -2.36
CA MET A 15 7.19 13.92 -1.68
C MET A 15 6.45 14.81 -2.70
N GLY A 16 5.15 15.02 -2.49
CA GLY A 16 4.32 15.82 -3.39
C GLY A 16 3.91 15.14 -4.69
N LYS A 17 4.41 13.92 -4.99
CA LYS A 17 3.97 13.15 -6.16
C LYS A 17 2.54 12.64 -5.97
N ARG A 18 1.73 12.73 -7.02
CA ARG A 18 0.34 12.25 -7.03
C ARG A 18 0.30 10.72 -7.03
N VAL A 19 -0.61 10.16 -6.24
CA VAL A 19 -0.84 8.71 -6.17
C VAL A 19 -2.26 8.37 -6.60
N LYS A 20 -2.45 7.15 -7.08
CA LYS A 20 -3.76 6.51 -7.23
C LYS A 20 -4.11 5.83 -5.91
N MET A 21 -5.35 6.02 -5.46
CA MET A 21 -5.89 5.35 -4.27
C MET A 21 -6.69 4.13 -4.70
N GLY A 22 -6.50 3.02 -4.01
CA GLY A 22 -7.24 1.78 -4.20
C GLY A 22 -7.30 0.98 -2.90
N HIS A 23 -7.48 -0.33 -3.04
CA HIS A 23 -7.49 -1.27 -1.92
C HIS A 23 -6.73 -2.54 -2.26
N ALA A 24 -6.24 -3.22 -1.24
CA ALA A 24 -5.69 -4.57 -1.33
C ALA A 24 -6.33 -5.45 -0.26
N VAL A 25 -6.51 -6.72 -0.59
CA VAL A 25 -6.96 -7.75 0.35
C VAL A 25 -5.75 -8.52 0.86
N PHE A 26 -5.72 -8.81 2.15
CA PHE A 26 -4.72 -9.67 2.76
C PHE A 26 -5.44 -10.81 3.50
N ALA A 27 -4.84 -12.00 3.45
CA ALA A 27 -5.36 -13.15 4.16
C ALA A 27 -5.33 -12.88 5.67
N GLY A 28 -6.46 -13.12 6.32
CA GLY A 28 -6.54 -13.06 7.78
C GLY A 28 -5.74 -14.18 8.43
N ASP A 29 -5.36 -13.98 9.69
CA ASP A 29 -4.80 -15.05 10.52
C ASP A 29 -5.91 -15.86 11.22
N LYS A 30 -5.50 -16.84 12.03
CA LYS A 30 -6.42 -17.70 12.79
C LYS A 30 -7.28 -16.95 13.83
N TYR A 31 -6.97 -15.69 14.12
CA TYR A 31 -7.73 -14.83 15.05
C TYR A 31 -8.62 -13.84 14.30
N SER A 32 -8.52 -13.76 12.98
CA SER A 32 -9.26 -12.85 12.12
C SER A 32 -10.52 -13.51 11.57
N GLY A 33 -11.53 -12.71 11.22
CA GLY A 33 -12.79 -13.16 10.59
C GLY A 33 -12.67 -13.51 9.10
N GLY A 34 -11.50 -13.99 8.66
CA GLY A 34 -11.16 -14.16 7.24
C GLY A 34 -10.39 -12.96 6.66
N ASP A 35 -10.54 -12.74 5.36
CA ASP A 35 -9.78 -11.75 4.61
C ASP A 35 -10.03 -10.31 5.08
N GLY A 36 -8.94 -9.53 5.17
CA GLY A 36 -8.96 -8.13 5.54
C GLY A 36 -8.69 -7.21 4.35
N ALA A 37 -9.42 -6.09 4.27
CA ALA A 37 -9.14 -5.04 3.29
C ALA A 37 -8.28 -3.94 3.91
N ARG A 38 -7.32 -3.41 3.14
CA ARG A 38 -6.53 -2.23 3.52
C ARG A 38 -6.49 -1.20 2.39
N PRO A 39 -6.37 0.10 2.71
CA PRO A 39 -6.05 1.11 1.71
C PRO A 39 -4.74 0.79 1.01
N LEU A 40 -4.67 1.06 -0.29
CA LEU A 40 -3.45 0.93 -1.09
C LEU A 40 -3.21 2.23 -1.85
N PHE A 41 -1.97 2.72 -1.80
CA PHE A 41 -1.52 3.83 -2.61
C PHE A 41 -0.50 3.31 -3.63
N SER A 42 -0.58 3.76 -4.87
CA SER A 42 0.41 3.45 -5.91
C SER A 42 0.68 4.67 -6.78
N PHE A 43 1.87 4.76 -7.36
CA PHE A 43 2.07 5.69 -8.48
C PHE A 43 1.25 5.24 -9.68
N GLY A 44 0.81 6.20 -10.50
CA GLY A 44 0.00 5.87 -11.66
C GLY A 44 0.76 4.95 -12.62
N ALA A 45 0.13 3.82 -12.98
CA ALA A 45 0.38 3.16 -14.26
C ALA A 45 0.13 4.13 -15.42
#